data_AF-A0A8H6VM81-F1
#
_entry.id   AF-A0A8H6VM81-F1
#
_cell.length_a   1.000
_cell.length_b   1.000
_cell.length_c   1.000
_cell.angle_alpha   90.00
_cell.angle_beta   90.00
_cell.angle_gamma   90.00
#
_symmetry.space_group_name_H-M   'P 1'
#
loop_
_entity.id
_entity.type
_entity.pdbx_description
1 polymer ?
#
loop_
_entity_poly.entity_id
_entity_poly.type
_entity_poly.pdbx_seq_one_letter_code
_entity_poly.pdbx_strand_id
1 'polypeptide(L)'
;MLPVEKQLERAGEILQESFYSFRELVFDKTILKKILPPTKVLGPMVLYVHCKGSRRLDEDFVVSSTKFLPENTFDKNKVLSWGANVEALGFFWILMNKLLAGIDVGFIEKDWPIKDEKYKVNCIYTDRPTGNNMPRLKHEVTIVSVGPDEEYVFDLTAAQFGHLRPVTPLGEYEKKFPPLSFGAYKQFGHR
;
A
#
# COMPACT_ATOMS: atom_id res chain seq x y z
N MET A 1 29.03 4.67 11.73
CA MET A 1 27.71 5.12 11.23
C MET A 1 27.34 4.21 10.07
N LEU A 2 26.10 3.72 9.99
CA LEU A 2 25.69 2.87 8.85
C LEU A 2 25.66 3.72 7.56
N PRO A 3 25.88 3.12 6.38
CA PRO A 3 25.55 3.78 5.10
C PRO A 3 24.11 4.31 5.12
N VAL A 4 23.86 5.48 4.51
CA VAL A 4 22.54 6.15 4.51
C VAL A 4 21.45 5.19 4.04
N GLU A 5 21.68 4.46 2.95
CA GLU A 5 20.76 3.43 2.44
C GLU A 5 20.34 2.42 3.53
N LYS A 6 21.28 1.89 4.31
CA LYS A 6 20.96 0.96 5.41
C LYS A 6 20.17 1.61 6.53
N GLN A 7 20.36 2.89 6.77
CA GLN A 7 19.56 3.63 7.76
C GLN A 7 18.12 3.83 7.24
N LEU A 8 17.96 4.17 5.96
CA LEU A 8 16.66 4.30 5.32
C LEU A 8 15.91 2.96 5.30
N GLU A 9 16.57 1.88 4.89
CA GLU A 9 16.00 0.52 4.90
C GLU A 9 15.52 0.14 6.29
N ARG A 10 16.34 0.39 7.33
CA ARG A 10 15.97 0.09 8.71
C ARG A 10 14.77 0.91 9.18
N ALA A 11 14.71 2.20 8.83
CA ALA A 11 13.56 3.04 9.12
C ALA A 11 12.31 2.53 8.40
N GLY A 12 12.45 2.11 7.14
CA GLY A 12 11.41 1.50 6.33
C GLY A 12 10.83 0.23 6.94
N GLU A 13 11.69 -0.69 7.39
CA GLU A 13 11.28 -1.92 8.09
C GLU A 13 10.43 -1.60 9.33
N ILE A 14 10.92 -0.69 10.18
CA ILE A 14 10.21 -0.29 11.40
C ILE A 14 8.85 0.34 11.07
N LEU A 15 8.80 1.23 10.08
CA LEU A 15 7.56 1.87 9.63
C LEU A 15 6.57 0.85 9.11
N GLN A 16 7.03 -0.09 8.28
CA GLN A 16 6.17 -1.07 7.64
C GLN A 16 5.59 -2.07 8.65
N GLU A 17 6.40 -2.58 9.57
CA GLU A 17 5.93 -3.47 10.64
C GLU A 17 4.94 -2.74 11.58
N SER A 18 5.22 -1.48 11.90
CA SER A 18 4.32 -0.64 12.71
C SER A 18 3.00 -0.40 11.97
N PHE A 19 3.05 -0.18 10.65
CA PHE A 19 1.88 -0.02 9.80
C PHE A 19 1.02 -1.29 9.76
N TYR A 20 1.60 -2.46 9.53
CA TYR A 20 0.85 -3.71 9.53
C TYR A 20 0.22 -4.01 10.89
N SER A 21 0.97 -3.81 11.97
CA SER A 21 0.46 -3.97 13.33
C SER A 21 -0.72 -3.04 13.61
N PHE A 22 -0.60 -1.77 13.22
CA PHE A 22 -1.70 -0.81 13.32
C PHE A 22 -2.92 -1.23 12.50
N ARG A 23 -2.74 -1.58 11.23
CA ARG A 23 -3.84 -1.98 10.33
C ARG A 23 -4.56 -3.24 10.79
N GLU A 24 -3.87 -4.15 11.46
CA GLU A 24 -4.50 -5.29 12.10
C GLU A 24 -5.33 -4.87 13.32
N LEU A 25 -4.80 -3.99 14.17
CA LEU A 25 -5.52 -3.48 15.35
C LEU A 25 -6.78 -2.68 14.98
N VAL A 26 -6.72 -1.88 13.92
CA VAL A 26 -7.83 -1.05 13.44
C VAL A 26 -8.55 -1.65 12.25
N PHE A 27 -8.48 -2.98 12.08
CA PHE A 27 -9.01 -3.64 10.89
C PHE A 27 -10.51 -3.39 10.71
N ASP A 28 -10.86 -2.65 9.64
CA ASP A 28 -12.18 -2.10 9.39
C ASP A 28 -12.77 -2.52 8.03
N LYS A 29 -12.09 -3.43 7.32
CA LYS A 29 -12.51 -3.89 5.98
C LYS A 29 -13.52 -5.02 6.08
N THR A 30 -14.57 -4.95 5.27
CA THR A 30 -15.53 -6.06 5.11
C THR A 30 -15.01 -7.02 4.04
N ILE A 31 -14.86 -8.30 4.40
CA ILE A 31 -14.25 -9.32 3.55
C ILE A 31 -15.16 -10.55 3.45
N LEU A 32 -15.06 -11.30 2.34
CA LEU A 32 -15.79 -12.56 2.20
C LEU A 32 -15.35 -13.58 3.26
N LYS A 33 -16.31 -14.34 3.79
CA LYS A 33 -16.10 -15.41 4.77
C LYS A 33 -15.19 -16.53 4.27
N LYS A 34 -15.16 -16.76 2.96
CA LYS A 34 -14.35 -17.78 2.29
C LYS A 34 -13.40 -17.13 1.29
N ILE A 35 -12.10 -17.31 1.52
CA ILE A 35 -11.06 -16.98 0.55
C ILE A 35 -11.19 -17.98 -0.60
N LEU A 36 -11.37 -17.51 -1.84
CA LEU A 36 -11.42 -18.39 -3.00
C LEU A 36 -9.99 -18.78 -3.43
N PRO A 37 -9.75 -20.03 -3.83
CA PRO A 37 -8.44 -20.48 -4.28
C PRO A 37 -8.03 -19.73 -5.56
N PRO A 38 -6.71 -19.66 -5.85
CA PRO A 38 -6.19 -19.12 -7.10
C PRO A 38 -6.86 -19.80 -8.30
N THR A 39 -7.27 -19.04 -9.30
CA THR A 39 -7.67 -19.60 -10.59
C THR A 39 -6.75 -19.09 -11.69
N LYS A 40 -6.62 -19.86 -12.78
CA LYS A 40 -5.85 -19.46 -13.97
C LYS A 40 -6.33 -18.13 -14.59
N VAL A 41 -7.56 -17.71 -14.27
CA VAL A 41 -8.19 -16.46 -14.74
C VAL A 41 -7.99 -15.30 -13.76
N LEU A 42 -7.89 -15.59 -12.45
CA LEU A 42 -7.93 -14.57 -11.40
C LEU A 42 -6.60 -14.32 -10.67
N GLY A 43 -5.54 -15.09 -10.95
CA GLY A 43 -4.24 -14.96 -10.29
C GLY A 43 -4.22 -15.51 -8.85
N PRO A 44 -3.11 -15.38 -8.10
CA PRO A 44 -3.02 -15.89 -6.73
C PRO A 44 -3.87 -15.07 -5.76
N MET A 45 -4.79 -15.78 -5.11
CA MET A 45 -5.62 -15.39 -3.97
C MET A 45 -6.47 -14.13 -4.18
N VAL A 46 -7.76 -14.34 -4.45
CA VAL A 46 -8.73 -13.25 -4.59
C VAL A 46 -9.40 -13.03 -3.24
N LEU A 47 -8.87 -12.10 -2.45
CA LEU A 47 -9.64 -11.57 -1.33
C LEU A 47 -10.61 -10.52 -1.88
N TYR A 48 -11.89 -10.78 -1.67
CA TYR A 48 -12.95 -9.90 -2.09
C TYR A 48 -13.30 -8.95 -0.96
N VAL A 49 -12.92 -7.70 -1.13
CA VAL A 49 -13.29 -6.60 -0.22
C VAL A 49 -14.60 -6.01 -0.71
N HIS A 50 -15.57 -5.83 0.20
CA HIS A 50 -16.81 -5.13 -0.10
C HIS A 50 -16.56 -3.62 -0.11
N CYS A 51 -16.72 -2.98 -1.26
CA CYS A 51 -16.63 -1.53 -1.35
C CYS A 51 -17.97 -0.91 -0.87
N LYS A 52 -17.93 -0.04 0.15
CA LYS A 52 -19.12 0.65 0.72
C LYS A 52 -20.08 1.14 -0.37
N GLY A 53 -21.36 0.77 -0.23
CA GLY A 53 -22.44 1.21 -1.12
C GLY A 53 -23.49 0.14 -1.44
N SER A 54 -23.22 -1.14 -1.19
CA SER A 54 -24.21 -2.19 -1.41
C SER A 54 -25.21 -2.30 -0.26
N ARG A 55 -26.50 -2.40 -0.60
CA ARG A 55 -27.62 -2.54 0.37
C ARG A 55 -27.90 -3.99 0.75
N ARG A 56 -27.15 -4.94 0.19
CA ARG A 56 -27.28 -6.38 0.42
C ARG A 56 -25.90 -6.97 0.70
N LEU A 57 -25.59 -7.14 1.97
CA LEU A 57 -24.57 -8.10 2.39
C LEU A 57 -25.25 -9.48 2.29
N ASP A 58 -24.93 -10.25 1.25
CA ASP A 58 -25.26 -11.68 1.26
C ASP A 58 -24.62 -12.33 2.49
N GLU A 59 -25.22 -13.40 3.02
CA GLU A 59 -24.81 -14.12 4.24
C GLU A 59 -23.34 -14.61 4.23
N ASP A 60 -22.68 -14.55 3.07
CA ASP A 60 -21.28 -14.88 2.83
C ASP A 60 -20.27 -13.76 3.14
N PHE A 61 -20.71 -12.53 3.42
CA PHE A 61 -19.83 -11.44 3.86
C PHE A 61 -19.79 -11.37 5.39
N VAL A 62 -18.60 -11.48 5.98
CA VAL A 62 -18.44 -11.30 7.43
C VAL A 62 -17.75 -9.98 7.72
N VAL A 63 -18.37 -9.28 8.65
CA VAL A 63 -17.94 -8.06 9.31
C VAL A 63 -16.46 -8.10 9.67
N SER A 64 -15.78 -6.97 9.46
CA SER A 64 -14.41 -6.61 9.85
C SER A 64 -13.88 -7.38 11.07
N SER A 65 -13.20 -8.50 10.82
CA SER A 65 -12.57 -9.31 11.86
C SER A 65 -11.25 -9.86 11.36
N THR A 66 -10.20 -9.64 12.14
CA THR A 66 -8.83 -10.10 11.86
C THR A 66 -8.71 -11.62 11.77
N LYS A 67 -9.65 -12.38 12.34
CA LYS A 67 -9.69 -13.85 12.26
C LYS A 67 -9.84 -14.41 10.84
N PHE A 68 -10.27 -13.57 9.90
CA PHE A 68 -10.40 -13.93 8.49
C PHE A 68 -9.24 -13.41 7.63
N LEU A 69 -8.23 -12.79 8.24
CA LEU A 69 -7.00 -12.48 7.53
C LEU A 69 -6.30 -13.78 7.11
N PRO A 70 -5.62 -13.79 5.95
CA PRO A 70 -4.80 -14.93 5.56
C PRO A 70 -3.77 -15.29 6.64
N GLU A 71 -3.55 -16.59 6.86
CA GLU A 71 -2.52 -17.06 7.79
C GLU A 71 -1.11 -16.75 7.27
N ASN A 72 -0.92 -16.72 5.95
CA ASN A 72 0.37 -16.38 5.37
C ASN A 72 0.60 -14.86 5.38
N THR A 73 1.78 -14.44 5.81
CA THR A 73 2.14 -13.03 5.97
C THR A 73 2.07 -12.23 4.67
N PHE A 74 2.42 -12.85 3.53
CA PHE A 74 2.44 -12.17 2.23
C PHE A 74 1.04 -11.69 1.82
N ASP A 75 0.04 -12.57 1.90
CA ASP A 75 -1.33 -12.22 1.54
C ASP A 75 -2.02 -11.44 2.65
N LYS A 76 -1.68 -11.66 3.92
CA LYS A 76 -2.13 -10.80 5.02
C LYS A 76 -1.74 -9.34 4.77
N ASN A 77 -0.48 -9.08 4.42
CA ASN A 77 0.04 -7.73 4.19
C ASN A 77 -0.62 -7.06 2.98
N LYS A 78 -0.94 -7.80 1.92
CA LYS A 78 -1.76 -7.28 0.80
C LYS A 78 -3.10 -6.73 1.27
N VAL A 79 -3.79 -7.48 2.13
CA VAL A 79 -5.13 -7.14 2.62
C VAL A 79 -5.07 -5.93 3.55
N LEU A 80 -4.06 -5.89 4.43
CA LEU A 80 -3.84 -4.77 5.35
C LEU A 80 -3.52 -3.46 4.60
N SER A 81 -2.76 -3.55 3.50
CA SER A 81 -2.34 -2.41 2.67
C SER A 81 -3.38 -1.90 1.69
N TRP A 82 -4.34 -2.74 1.28
CA TRP A 82 -5.24 -2.40 0.18
C TRP A 82 -6.03 -1.12 0.43
N GLY A 83 -5.81 -0.09 -0.41
CA GLY A 83 -6.49 1.21 -0.30
C GLY A 83 -6.25 1.92 1.04
N ALA A 84 -5.09 1.69 1.66
CA ALA A 84 -4.70 2.31 2.94
C ALA A 84 -3.53 3.29 2.79
N ASN A 85 -3.22 3.74 1.56
CA ASN A 85 -2.07 4.58 1.24
C ASN A 85 -2.14 5.96 1.90
N VAL A 86 -3.32 6.56 1.95
CA VAL A 86 -3.53 7.87 2.60
C VAL A 86 -3.34 7.77 4.11
N GLU A 87 -3.85 6.71 4.73
CA GLU A 87 -3.67 6.45 6.16
C GLU A 87 -2.21 6.15 6.51
N ALA A 88 -1.51 5.41 5.64
CA ALA A 88 -0.08 5.17 5.79
C ALA A 88 0.70 6.49 5.83
N LEU A 89 0.45 7.40 4.88
CA LEU A 89 1.09 8.71 4.86
C LEU A 89 0.73 9.55 6.09
N GLY A 90 -0.57 9.72 6.36
CA GLY A 90 -1.04 10.61 7.41
C GLY A 90 -0.66 10.17 8.83
N PHE A 91 -0.80 8.88 9.16
CA PHE A 91 -0.57 8.41 10.52
C PHE A 91 0.91 8.13 10.82
N PHE A 92 1.70 7.77 9.82
CA PHE A 92 3.10 7.41 10.02
C PHE A 92 4.09 8.55 9.73
N TRP A 93 3.62 9.70 9.24
CA TRP A 93 4.46 10.88 9.00
C TRP A 93 5.33 11.27 10.20
N ILE A 94 4.74 11.35 11.40
CA ILE A 94 5.48 11.75 12.62
C ILE A 94 6.54 10.70 12.96
N LEU A 95 6.22 9.41 12.85
CA LEU A 95 7.16 8.33 13.15
C LEU A 95 8.31 8.33 12.14
N MET A 96 8.00 8.50 10.85
CA MET A 96 8.99 8.61 9.77
C MET A 96 9.96 9.76 10.02
N ASN A 97 9.44 10.94 10.37
CA ASN A 97 10.25 12.12 10.69
C ASN A 97 11.16 11.93 11.91
N LYS A 98 10.79 11.05 12.85
CA LYS A 98 11.62 10.71 14.01
C LYS A 98 12.68 9.66 13.67
N LEU A 99 12.32 8.65 12.88
CA LEU A 99 13.24 7.58 12.47
C LEU A 99 14.35 8.11 11.55
N LEU A 100 14.05 9.13 10.76
CA LEU A 100 15.01 9.78 9.85
C LEU A 100 15.70 11.00 10.49
N ALA A 101 15.47 11.25 11.78
CA ALA A 101 16.12 12.36 12.47
C ALA A 101 17.65 12.14 12.51
N GLY A 102 18.40 13.08 11.92
CA GLY A 102 19.86 13.00 11.81
C GLY A 102 20.36 12.55 10.43
N ILE A 103 19.45 12.28 9.48
CA ILE A 103 19.76 12.18 8.06
C ILE A 103 19.27 13.48 7.41
N ASP A 104 20.13 14.14 6.64
CA ASP A 104 19.74 15.31 5.85
C ASP A 104 18.82 14.83 4.72
N VAL A 105 17.53 15.14 4.82
CA VAL A 105 16.50 14.61 3.93
C VAL A 105 15.46 15.64 3.51
N GLY A 106 15.07 15.61 2.24
CA GLY A 106 13.87 16.25 1.71
C GLY A 106 12.73 15.25 1.53
N PHE A 107 11.48 15.69 1.68
CA PHE A 107 10.29 14.85 1.54
C PHE A 107 9.36 15.34 0.43
N ILE A 108 8.88 14.43 -0.41
CA ILE A 108 7.90 14.72 -1.45
C ILE A 108 6.80 13.66 -1.38
N GLU A 109 5.56 14.09 -1.19
CA GLU A 109 4.40 13.20 -1.40
C GLU A 109 4.05 13.21 -2.88
N LYS A 110 3.88 12.01 -3.46
CA LYS A 110 3.60 11.85 -4.88
C LYS A 110 2.45 10.89 -5.12
N ASP A 111 1.46 11.37 -5.86
CA ASP A 111 0.46 10.53 -6.52
C ASP A 111 1.16 9.61 -7.51
N TRP A 112 1.06 8.30 -7.29
CA TRP A 112 1.70 7.26 -8.09
C TRP A 112 0.69 6.22 -8.60
N PRO A 113 -0.18 6.57 -9.56
CA PRO A 113 -1.13 5.62 -10.11
C PRO A 113 -0.41 4.45 -10.81
N ILE A 114 -0.58 3.24 -10.28
CA ILE A 114 0.03 2.01 -10.80
C ILE A 114 -0.92 1.34 -11.80
N LYS A 115 -0.39 0.93 -12.96
CA LYS A 115 -1.14 0.17 -13.97
C LYS A 115 -1.42 -1.24 -13.46
N ASP A 116 -2.65 -1.71 -13.65
CA ASP A 116 -3.13 -3.04 -13.25
C ASP A 116 -2.03 -4.11 -13.25
N GLU A 117 -1.52 -4.41 -12.06
CA GLU A 117 -0.55 -5.47 -11.85
C GLU A 117 -1.23 -6.83 -11.94
N LYS A 118 -0.47 -7.85 -12.37
CA LYS A 118 -0.95 -9.25 -12.38
C LYS A 118 -1.33 -9.76 -10.98
N TYR A 119 -0.93 -9.03 -9.95
CA TYR A 119 -1.12 -9.35 -8.53
C TYR A 119 -1.84 -8.20 -7.84
N LYS A 120 -3.16 -8.28 -7.72
CA LYS A 120 -3.98 -7.27 -7.02
C LYS A 120 -5.07 -7.92 -6.19
N VAL A 121 -5.45 -7.24 -5.10
CA VAL A 121 -6.69 -7.51 -4.38
C VAL A 121 -7.87 -7.04 -5.26
N ASN A 122 -8.84 -7.92 -5.55
CA ASN A 122 -10.02 -7.55 -6.34
C ASN A 122 -11.17 -7.11 -5.41
N CYS A 123 -11.68 -5.88 -5.58
CA CYS A 123 -12.94 -5.49 -4.96
C CYS A 123 -14.12 -6.05 -5.76
N ILE A 124 -15.09 -6.70 -5.08
CA ILE A 124 -16.40 -6.97 -5.68
C ILE A 124 -17.30 -5.79 -5.39
N TYR A 125 -17.95 -5.31 -6.43
CA TYR A 125 -19.13 -4.48 -6.31
C TYR A 125 -20.35 -5.36 -6.57
N THR A 126 -21.13 -5.66 -5.54
CA THR A 126 -22.33 -6.49 -5.69
C THR A 126 -23.47 -5.77 -6.43
N ASP A 127 -23.42 -4.43 -6.48
CA ASP A 127 -24.48 -3.58 -7.06
C ASP A 127 -24.01 -2.63 -8.19
N ARG A 128 -22.84 -2.84 -8.81
CA ARG A 128 -22.41 -1.96 -9.93
C ARG A 128 -22.96 -2.44 -11.27
N PRO A 129 -23.48 -1.52 -12.13
CA PRO A 129 -23.74 -1.85 -13.51
C PRO A 129 -22.46 -2.34 -14.17
N THR A 130 -22.53 -3.49 -14.85
CA THR A 130 -21.51 -3.99 -15.75
C THR A 130 -21.19 -2.92 -16.79
N GLY A 131 -20.03 -2.26 -16.68
CA GLY A 131 -19.58 -1.29 -17.68
C GLY A 131 -18.75 -0.11 -17.17
N ASN A 132 -18.71 0.16 -15.86
CA ASN A 132 -17.86 1.23 -15.35
C ASN A 132 -16.43 0.74 -15.11
N ASN A 133 -15.51 1.19 -15.98
CA ASN A 133 -14.07 1.05 -15.85
C ASN A 133 -13.65 1.29 -14.40
N MET A 134 -12.98 0.29 -13.83
CA MET A 134 -12.51 0.27 -12.44
C MET A 134 -11.85 1.62 -12.09
N PRO A 135 -12.12 2.21 -10.91
CA PRO A 135 -11.34 3.35 -10.47
C PRO A 135 -9.87 2.91 -10.45
N ARG A 136 -9.00 3.66 -11.13
CA ARG A 136 -7.56 3.55 -10.92
C ARG A 136 -7.37 3.65 -9.41
N LEU A 137 -6.77 2.63 -8.78
CA LEU A 137 -6.43 2.73 -7.37
C LEU A 137 -5.47 3.91 -7.28
N LYS A 138 -5.96 5.02 -6.70
CA LYS A 138 -5.09 6.11 -6.31
C LYS A 138 -4.11 5.51 -5.31
N HIS A 139 -2.84 5.71 -5.57
CA HIS A 139 -1.76 5.23 -4.75
C HIS A 139 -0.81 6.40 -4.55
N GLU A 140 -0.29 6.54 -3.34
CA GLU A 140 0.51 7.68 -2.95
C GLU A 140 1.73 7.13 -2.20
N VAL A 141 2.88 7.76 -2.43
CA VAL A 141 4.16 7.35 -1.84
C VAL A 141 4.91 8.57 -1.30
N THR A 142 5.83 8.34 -0.35
CA THR A 142 6.77 9.37 0.10
C THR A 142 8.10 9.16 -0.61
N ILE A 143 8.57 10.15 -1.35
CA ILE A 143 9.94 10.20 -1.84
C ILE A 143 10.79 10.92 -0.80
N VAL A 144 11.92 10.32 -0.46
CA VAL A 144 12.95 10.85 0.42
C VAL A 144 14.19 11.11 -0.42
N SER A 145 14.58 12.38 -0.53
CA SER A 145 15.84 12.78 -1.17
C SER A 145 16.90 12.93 -0.09
N VAL A 146 18.05 12.26 -0.24
CA VAL A 146 19.21 12.36 0.67
C VAL A 146 20.41 13.05 0.01
N GLY A 147 20.22 13.54 -1.22
CA GLY A 147 21.23 14.19 -2.05
C GLY A 147 20.71 14.47 -3.47
N PRO A 148 21.50 15.12 -4.33
CA PRO A 148 21.07 15.56 -5.67
C PRO A 148 20.56 14.43 -6.59
N ASP A 149 21.14 13.23 -6.45
CA ASP A 149 20.84 12.06 -7.29
C ASP A 149 20.47 10.82 -6.46
N GLU A 150 20.18 11.01 -5.16
CA GLU A 150 19.89 9.93 -4.22
C GLU A 150 18.47 10.08 -3.67
N GLU A 151 17.52 9.45 -4.36
CA GLU A 151 16.10 9.47 -4.00
C GLU A 151 15.58 8.06 -3.75
N TYR A 152 14.77 7.93 -2.71
CA TYR A 152 14.21 6.67 -2.26
C TYR A 152 12.70 6.79 -2.06
N VAL A 153 11.96 5.80 -2.53
CA VAL A 153 10.51 5.70 -2.35
C VAL A 153 10.23 4.89 -1.09
N PHE A 154 9.58 5.52 -0.12
CA PHE A 154 8.92 4.87 1.01
C PHE A 154 7.48 4.55 0.62
N ASP A 155 7.17 3.26 0.54
CA ASP A 155 5.84 2.77 0.21
C ASP A 155 5.45 1.62 1.14
N LEU A 156 4.79 1.98 2.24
CA LEU A 156 4.32 1.02 3.25
C LEU A 156 3.17 0.15 2.74
N THR A 157 2.54 0.55 1.62
CA THR A 157 1.34 -0.10 1.09
C THR A 157 1.58 -0.84 -0.22
N ALA A 158 2.83 -0.88 -0.71
CA ALA A 158 3.23 -1.56 -1.94
C ALA A 158 2.86 -3.05 -1.96
N ALA A 159 2.66 -3.65 -0.78
CA ALA A 159 2.23 -5.04 -0.65
C ALA A 159 0.94 -5.29 -1.42
N GLN A 160 0.03 -4.32 -1.54
CA GLN A 160 -1.21 -4.45 -2.31
C GLN A 160 -0.98 -4.76 -3.81
N PHE A 161 0.23 -4.50 -4.31
CA PHE A 161 0.71 -4.78 -5.67
C PHE A 161 1.77 -5.91 -5.70
N GLY A 162 1.96 -6.64 -4.59
CA GLY A 162 2.93 -7.72 -4.47
C GLY A 162 4.39 -7.26 -4.29
N HIS A 163 4.62 -6.01 -3.87
CA HIS A 163 5.96 -5.52 -3.52
C HIS A 163 6.08 -5.34 -2.01
N LEU A 164 6.97 -6.11 -1.37
CA LEU A 164 7.13 -6.05 0.08
C LEU A 164 8.26 -5.12 0.56
N ARG A 165 9.14 -4.65 -0.33
CA ARG A 165 10.25 -3.78 0.07
C ARG A 165 9.67 -2.40 0.44
N PRO A 166 9.82 -1.92 1.69
CA PRO A 166 9.22 -0.65 2.10
C PRO A 166 9.98 0.57 1.58
N VAL A 167 11.26 0.40 1.24
CA VAL A 167 12.15 1.44 0.73
C VAL A 167 12.83 0.94 -0.53
N THR A 168 12.65 1.65 -1.63
CA THR A 168 13.22 1.28 -2.93
C THR A 168 13.84 2.51 -3.58
N PRO A 169 15.07 2.45 -4.12
CA PRO A 169 15.63 3.55 -4.90
C PRO A 169 14.66 4.01 -6.00
N LEU A 170 14.49 5.31 -6.20
CA LEU A 170 13.47 5.86 -7.10
C LEU A 170 13.54 5.25 -8.50
N GLY A 171 14.74 5.16 -9.08
CA GLY A 171 14.94 4.56 -10.41
C GLY A 171 14.60 3.06 -10.48
N GLU A 172 14.73 2.31 -9.38
CA GLU A 172 14.26 0.91 -9.32
C GLU A 172 12.73 0.85 -9.20
N TYR A 173 12.15 1.72 -8.37
CA TYR A 173 10.71 1.81 -8.18
C TYR A 173 10.00 2.20 -9.48
N GLU A 174 10.53 3.17 -10.23
CA GLU A 174 10.01 3.60 -11.54
C GLU A 174 10.07 2.50 -12.59
N LYS A 175 11.14 1.71 -12.63
CA LYS A 175 11.25 0.55 -13.54
C LYS A 175 10.21 -0.50 -13.21
N LYS A 176 9.94 -0.74 -11.92
CA LYS A 176 8.97 -1.73 -11.46
C LYS A 176 7.54 -1.25 -11.63
N PHE A 177 7.28 0.00 -11.30
CA PHE A 177 5.98 0.65 -11.34
C PHE A 177 6.04 1.93 -12.19
N PRO A 178 6.05 1.79 -13.53
CA PRO A 178 6.13 2.94 -14.42
C PRO A 178 4.97 3.92 -14.15
N PRO A 179 5.24 5.21 -13.94
CA PRO A 179 4.20 6.17 -13.64
C PRO A 179 3.24 6.31 -14.84
N LEU A 180 1.94 6.19 -14.59
CA LEU A 180 0.91 6.26 -15.64
C LEU A 180 0.70 7.68 -16.22
N SER A 181 1.14 8.71 -15.52
CA SER A 181 1.15 10.13 -15.93
C SER A 181 1.95 10.95 -14.93
N PHE A 182 2.38 12.17 -15.31
CA PHE A 182 2.96 13.14 -14.36
C PHE A 182 1.94 13.46 -13.25
N GLY A 183 2.15 12.91 -12.06
CA GLY A 183 1.32 13.18 -10.88
C GLY A 183 1.59 14.57 -10.31
N ALA A 184 0.65 15.10 -9.54
CA ALA A 184 0.83 16.34 -8.81
C ALA A 184 1.82 16.11 -7.65
N TYR A 185 2.80 17.00 -7.51
CA TYR A 185 3.76 16.98 -6.40
C TYR A 185 3.19 17.79 -5.23
N LYS A 186 3.14 17.19 -4.03
CA LYS A 186 3.05 17.97 -2.79
C LYS A 186 4.42 17.94 -2.13
N GLN A 187 5.17 19.02 -2.32
CA GLN A 187 6.46 19.19 -1.67
C GLN A 187 6.21 19.67 -0.24
N PHE A 188 6.73 18.93 0.73
CA PHE A 188 6.89 19.41 2.10
C PHE A 188 8.37 19.75 2.27
N GLY A 189 8.64 20.92 2.85
CA GLY A 189 9.97 21.55 2.82
C GLY A 189 11.15 20.68 3.26
N HIS A 190 12.34 21.15 2.92
CA HIS A 190 13.62 20.58 3.36
C HIS A 190 13.80 20.76 4.87
N ARG A 191 14.45 19.80 5.54
CA ARG A 191 15.01 20.01 6.88
C ARG A 191 16.46 20.46 6.79
#